data_AF-A0A1X0A543-F1
#
_entry.id   AF-A0A1X0A543-F1
#
_cell.length_a   1.000
_cell.length_b   1.000
_cell.length_c   1.000
_cell.angle_alpha   90.00
_cell.angle_beta   90.00
_cell.angle_gamma   90.00
#
_symmetry.space_group_name_H-M   'P 1'
#
loop_
_entity.id
_entity.type
_entity.pdbx_description
1 polymer ?
#
loop_
_entity_poly.entity_id
_entity_poly.type
_entity_poly.pdbx_seq_one_letter_code
_entity_poly.pdbx_strand_id
1 'polypeptide(L)' 'MTETVSDLVGQLVAIRKAKGILQSTVARRMHVTRPAVCHLERGRYSPSLAVLTRYAAAIGARITVEDVQ' A
#
# COMPACT_ATOMS: atom_id res chain seq x y z
N MET A 1 17.99 5.65 15.04
CA MET A 1 16.60 6.03 15.33
C MET A 1 16.21 7.10 14.33
N THR A 2 15.82 6.69 13.13
CA THR A 2 15.34 7.59 12.08
C THR A 2 13.83 7.44 12.01
N GLU A 3 13.14 8.10 12.93
CA GLU A 3 11.73 8.42 12.77
C GLU A 3 11.66 9.54 11.73
N THR A 4 11.28 9.22 10.50
CA THR A 4 10.94 10.22 9.51
C THR A 4 9.98 9.58 8.53
N VAL A 5 8.69 9.93 8.62
CA VAL A 5 7.64 9.54 7.67
C VAL A 5 7.65 8.03 7.35
N SER A 6 7.24 7.23 8.34
CA SER A 6 6.97 5.79 8.24
C SER A 6 6.57 5.36 6.83
N ASP A 7 7.38 4.48 6.20
CA ASP A 7 7.16 3.95 4.85
C ASP A 7 5.67 3.68 4.60
N LEU A 8 5.05 4.52 3.75
CA LEU A 8 3.62 4.48 3.47
C LEU A 8 3.21 3.11 2.90
N VAL A 9 4.12 2.44 2.17
CA VAL A 9 3.91 1.05 1.73
C VAL A 9 3.84 0.12 2.94
N GLY A 10 4.80 0.19 3.85
CA GLY A 10 4.81 -0.53 5.12
C GLY A 10 3.51 -0.36 5.93
N GLN A 11 2.99 0.87 6.04
CA GLN A 11 1.72 1.14 6.71
C GLN A 11 0.53 0.45 6.01
N LEU A 12 0.44 0.57 4.68
CA LEU A 12 -0.61 -0.08 3.90
C LEU A 12 -0.53 -1.61 4.01
N VAL A 13 0.68 -2.18 4.03
CA VAL A 13 0.92 -3.62 4.23
C VAL A 13 0.49 -4.07 5.62
N ALA A 14 0.78 -3.28 6.66
CA ALA A 14 0.33 -3.56 8.02
C ALA A 14 -1.21 -3.58 8.11
N ILE A 15 -1.88 -2.59 7.52
CA ILE A 15 -3.35 -2.54 7.46
C ILE A 15 -3.91 -3.75 6.70
N ARG A 16 -3.33 -4.10 5.55
CA ARG A 16 -3.73 -5.27 4.78
C ARG A 16 -3.69 -6.54 5.63
N LYS A 17 -2.58 -6.76 6.33
CA LYS A 17 -2.37 -7.92 7.21
C LYS A 17 -3.35 -7.93 8.38
N ALA A 18 -3.56 -6.80 9.04
CA ALA A 18 -4.51 -6.66 10.14
C ALA A 18 -5.95 -6.98 9.71
N LYS A 19 -6.32 -6.67 8.46
CA LYS A 19 -7.63 -7.01 7.88
C LYS A 19 -7.72 -8.45 7.32
N GLY A 20 -6.65 -9.25 7.41
CA GLY A 20 -6.62 -10.61 6.85
C GLY A 20 -6.73 -10.66 5.31
N ILE A 21 -6.47 -9.55 4.61
CA ILE A 21 -6.63 -9.48 3.15
C ILE A 21 -5.41 -10.10 2.48
N LEU A 22 -5.61 -11.11 1.62
CA LEU A 22 -4.53 -11.74 0.86
C LEU A 22 -4.00 -10.82 -0.27
N GLN A 23 -2.72 -10.96 -0.60
CA GLN A 23 -2.12 -10.25 -1.76
C GLN A 23 -2.88 -10.53 -3.07
N SER A 24 -3.39 -11.75 -3.26
CA SER A 24 -4.21 -12.12 -4.43
C SER A 24 -5.56 -11.39 -4.45
N THR A 25 -6.14 -11.10 -3.29
CA THR A 25 -7.37 -10.31 -3.18
C THR A 25 -7.11 -8.84 -3.53
N VAL A 26 -6.01 -8.27 -3.05
CA VAL A 26 -5.59 -6.92 -3.44
C VAL A 26 -5.34 -6.85 -4.95
N ALA A 27 -4.60 -7.80 -5.49
CA ALA A 27 -4.31 -7.90 -6.92
C ALA A 27 -5.58 -7.92 -7.78
N ARG A 28 -6.55 -8.76 -7.39
CA ARG A 28 -7.87 -8.83 -8.04
C ARG A 28 -8.61 -7.50 -7.99
N ARG A 29 -8.64 -6.82 -6.84
CA ARG A 29 -9.31 -5.52 -6.66
C ARG A 29 -8.62 -4.38 -7.42
N MET A 30 -7.31 -4.49 -7.63
CA MET A 30 -6.50 -3.51 -8.37
C MET A 30 -6.37 -3.81 -9.86
N HIS A 31 -6.94 -4.93 -10.35
CA HIS A 31 -6.76 -5.43 -11.72
C HIS A 31 -5.29 -5.58 -12.13
N VAL A 32 -4.47 -6.13 -11.23
CA VAL A 32 -3.04 -6.45 -11.47
C VAL A 32 -2.73 -7.89 -11.07
N THR A 33 -1.51 -8.34 -11.33
CA THR A 33 -1.07 -9.68 -10.94
C THR A 33 -0.63 -9.75 -9.47
N ARG A 34 -0.72 -10.93 -8.85
CA ARG A 34 -0.22 -11.15 -7.48
C ARG A 34 1.29 -10.82 -7.35
N PRO A 35 2.18 -11.19 -8.31
CA PRO A 35 3.57 -10.77 -8.28
C PRO A 35 3.75 -9.25 -8.30
N ALA A 36 2.92 -8.49 -9.03
CA ALA A 36 2.98 -7.03 -9.03
C ALA A 36 2.70 -6.47 -7.63
N VAL A 37 1.71 -7.01 -6.91
CA VAL A 37 1.44 -6.66 -5.50
C VAL A 37 2.61 -7.07 -4.61
N CYS A 38 3.17 -8.27 -4.79
CA CYS A 38 4.34 -8.71 -4.01
C CYS A 38 5.55 -7.78 -4.21
N HIS A 39 5.82 -7.32 -5.43
CA HIS A 39 6.90 -6.38 -5.71
C HIS A 39 6.65 -5.00 -5.10
N LEU A 40 5.41 -4.52 -5.18
CA LEU A 40 4.97 -3.29 -4.52
C LEU A 40 5.24 -3.37 -3.01
N GLU A 41 4.79 -4.44 -2.33
CA GLU A 41 4.95 -4.61 -0.88
C GLU A 41 6.40 -4.80 -0.43
N ARG A 42 7.29 -5.22 -1.33
CA ARG A 42 8.74 -5.41 -1.04
C ARG A 42 9.56 -4.15 -1.28
N GLY A 43 8.95 -3.04 -1.70
CA GLY A 43 9.66 -1.77 -1.93
C GLY A 43 10.68 -1.84 -3.07
N ARG A 44 10.52 -2.78 -4.03
CA ARG A 44 11.49 -2.92 -5.16
C ARG A 44 11.44 -1.76 -6.15
N TYR A 45 10.41 -0.92 -6.09
CA TYR A 45 10.19 0.24 -6.95
C TYR A 45 9.55 1.36 -6.13
N SER A 46 9.72 2.62 -6.56
CA SER A 46 9.00 3.77 -6.00
C SER A 46 7.61 3.88 -6.64
N PRO A 47 6.52 3.43 -5.99
CA PRO A 47 5.18 3.55 -6.54
C PRO A 47 4.73 5.02 -6.60
N SER A 48 3.96 5.37 -7.62
CA SER A 48 3.29 6.67 -7.65
C SER A 48 2.19 6.74 -6.60
N LEU A 49 1.80 7.95 -6.19
CA LEU A 49 0.66 8.17 -5.29
C LEU A 49 -0.60 7.48 -5.82
N ALA A 50 -0.84 7.50 -7.14
CA ALA A 50 -1.98 6.82 -7.77
C ALA A 50 -1.96 5.28 -7.58
N VAL A 51 -0.79 4.66 -7.51
CA VAL A 51 -0.67 3.22 -7.17
C VAL A 51 -1.01 3.01 -5.70
N LEU A 52 -0.49 3.85 -4.80
CA LEU A 52 -0.73 3.77 -3.37
C LEU A 52 -2.21 3.98 -3.02
N THR A 53 -2.87 4.96 -3.64
CA THR A 53 -4.30 5.24 -3.45
C THR A 53 -5.17 4.07 -3.91
N ARG A 54 -4.84 3.43 -5.05
CA ARG A 54 -5.55 2.22 -5.50
C ARG A 54 -5.35 1.05 -4.55
N TYR A 55 -4.14 0.87 -4.03
CA TYR A 55 -3.87 -0.14 -3.01
C TYR A 55 -4.67 0.12 -1.73
N ALA A 56 -4.67 1.37 -1.24
CA ALA A 56 -5.44 1.79 -0.09
C ALA A 56 -6.93 1.49 -0.29
N ALA A 57 -7.51 1.89 -1.44
CA ALA A 57 -8.89 1.58 -1.78
C ALA A 57 -9.16 0.05 -1.81
N ALA A 58 -8.24 -0.74 -2.38
CA ALA A 58 -8.35 -2.18 -2.44
C ALA A 58 -8.34 -2.86 -1.05
N ILE A 59 -7.80 -2.22 -0.02
CA ILE A 59 -7.84 -2.69 1.36
C ILE A 59 -8.88 -1.95 2.22
N GLY A 60 -9.68 -1.05 1.64
CA GLY A 60 -10.64 -0.21 2.36
C GLY A 60 -9.98 0.77 3.31
N ALA A 61 -8.87 1.37 2.90
CA ALA A 61 -8.16 2.46 3.56
C ALA A 61 -8.15 3.71 2.68
N ARG A 62 -7.80 4.86 3.25
CA ARG A 62 -7.63 6.13 2.55
C ARG A 62 -6.27 6.72 2.94
N ILE A 63 -5.62 7.38 2.00
CA ILE A 63 -4.41 8.16 2.24
C ILE A 63 -4.85 9.61 2.41
N THR A 64 -4.45 10.24 3.50
CA THR A 64 -4.61 11.68 3.75
C THR A 64 -3.23 12.34 3.66
N VAL A 65 -3.17 13.51 3.04
CA VAL A 65 -1.99 14.35 3.01
C VAL A 65 -2.36 15.59 3.81
N GLU A 66 -1.58 15.85 4.86
CA GLU A 66 -1.73 17.03 5.69
C GLU A 66 -0.51 17.92 5.40
N ASP A 67 -0.75 19.18 5.05
CA ASP A 67 0.32 20.16 4.95
C ASP A 67 0.84 20.41 6.35
N VAL A 68 2.10 20.07 6.59
CA VAL A 68 2.81 20.43 7.81
C VAL A 68 3.30 21.85 7.60
N GLN A 69 2.57 22.82 8.14
CA GLN A 69 2.97 24.22 8.21
C GLN A 69 4.19 24.40 9.12
#